data_AF-D7UYN6-F1
#
_entry.id   AF-D7UYN6-F1
#
_cell.length_a   1.000
_cell.length_b   1.000
_cell.length_c   1.000
_cell.angle_alpha   90.00
_cell.angle_beta   90.00
_cell.angle_gamma   90.00
#
_symmetry.space_group_name_H-M   'P 1'
#
loop_
_entity.id
_entity.type
_entity.pdbx_description
1 polymer ?
#
loop_
_entity_poly.entity_id
_entity_poly.type
_entity_poly.pdbx_seq_one_letter_code
_entity_poly.pdbx_strand_id
1 'polypeptide(L)'
;MMALVNNEWRKLMARKSSWILQLILIVFIIGSAILLLSLSNMLGNSAEDGVTTSENGVIVYQSSDGSTISEEQYQSLSDSKSSAYKEKILSPKDSVTELKKQKTAVSSKEERETLQKEIDYYQGYADAGKTPDVPSGYGSASFFSNLGGMSFIALVLVVIMSSMMVAMEFSGGTIKLLLTRPYSRSQILLSKLIVTLLYGLVTLIILIVVSYLCSFMLPHQSAFLPMATYTGSLSAFDIALRSIAISFVLMIVYASLSFFFSSVIRSQALAIGVGLGVMFASNILGGILQIAIGKYEWIKWVFFNLLNINYYAIGDKIPGNLDFWQALVGLAIYTVIILGLSFYIFKKRDVALT
;
A
#
# COMPACT_ATOMS: atom_id res chain seq x y z
N MET A 1 -8.07 3.56 -33.64
CA MET A 1 -8.01 3.32 -32.17
C MET A 1 -7.85 4.61 -31.37
N MET A 2 -6.84 5.45 -31.63
CA MET A 2 -6.63 6.71 -30.88
C MET A 2 -7.85 7.64 -30.85
N ALA A 3 -8.54 7.83 -31.99
CA ALA A 3 -9.76 8.64 -32.03
C ALA A 3 -10.89 8.11 -31.12
N LEU A 4 -11.00 6.79 -30.99
CA LEU A 4 -11.98 6.12 -30.15
C LEU A 4 -11.66 6.34 -28.66
N VAL A 5 -10.39 6.14 -28.28
CA VAL A 5 -9.90 6.42 -26.92
C VAL A 5 -10.12 7.87 -26.54
N ASN A 6 -9.78 8.83 -27.41
CA ASN A 6 -10.00 10.25 -27.17
C ASN A 6 -11.50 10.59 -26.99
N ASN A 7 -12.36 9.99 -27.80
CA ASN A 7 -13.80 10.16 -27.68
C ASN A 7 -14.34 9.61 -26.34
N GLU A 8 -13.92 8.41 -25.94
CA GLU A 8 -14.31 7.83 -24.64
C GLU A 8 -13.74 8.63 -23.46
N TRP A 9 -12.51 9.16 -23.57
CA TRP A 9 -11.92 10.04 -22.57
C TRP A 9 -12.73 11.32 -22.38
N ARG A 10 -13.10 12.00 -23.48
CA ARG A 10 -13.94 13.21 -23.43
C ARG A 10 -15.29 12.94 -22.79
N LYS A 11 -15.94 11.81 -23.12
CA LYS A 11 -17.19 11.39 -22.48
C LYS A 11 -17.01 11.13 -20.99
N LEU A 12 -15.91 10.51 -20.59
CA LEU A 12 -15.63 10.25 -19.18
C LEU A 12 -15.49 11.57 -18.41
N MET A 13 -14.68 12.50 -18.93
CA MET A 13 -14.44 13.79 -18.29
C MET A 13 -15.64 14.74 -18.32
N ALA A 14 -16.57 14.57 -19.27
CA ALA A 14 -17.82 15.33 -19.28
C ALA A 14 -18.80 14.90 -18.17
N ARG A 15 -18.62 13.72 -17.56
CA ARG A 15 -19.51 13.22 -16.51
C ARG A 15 -19.20 13.86 -15.18
N LYS A 16 -20.23 14.38 -14.51
CA LYS A 16 -20.14 14.92 -13.14
C LYS A 16 -19.56 13.89 -12.16
N SER A 17 -19.92 12.62 -12.29
CA SER A 17 -19.42 11.54 -11.43
C SER A 17 -17.89 11.46 -11.41
N SER A 18 -17.22 11.70 -12.54
CA SER A 18 -15.75 11.68 -12.64
C SER A 18 -15.09 12.70 -11.75
N TRP A 19 -15.62 13.92 -11.75
CA TRP A 19 -15.10 14.98 -10.89
C TRP A 19 -15.49 14.78 -9.43
N ILE A 20 -16.70 14.26 -9.16
CA ILE A 20 -17.15 13.96 -7.79
C ILE A 20 -16.23 12.92 -7.14
N LEU A 21 -15.85 11.86 -7.84
CA LEU A 21 -14.94 10.85 -7.28
C LEU A 21 -13.55 11.42 -6.98
N GLN A 22 -13.01 12.29 -7.84
CA GLN A 22 -11.73 12.97 -7.57
C GLN A 22 -11.84 13.94 -6.37
N LEU A 23 -12.96 14.64 -6.23
CA LEU A 23 -13.22 15.49 -5.08
C LEU A 23 -13.26 14.67 -3.79
N ILE A 24 -13.93 13.51 -3.79
CA ILE A 24 -13.97 12.59 -2.65
C ILE A 24 -12.54 12.15 -2.28
N LEU A 25 -11.70 11.82 -3.26
CA LEU A 25 -10.30 11.47 -3.02
C LEU A 25 -9.55 12.62 -2.33
N ILE A 26 -9.65 13.84 -2.86
CA ILE A 26 -8.98 15.02 -2.31
C ILE A 26 -9.43 15.28 -0.88
N VAL A 27 -10.74 15.26 -0.61
CA VAL A 27 -11.30 15.46 0.72
C VAL A 27 -10.83 14.38 1.69
N PHE A 28 -10.77 13.11 1.26
CA PHE A 28 -10.27 12.01 2.08
C PHE A 28 -8.80 12.22 2.47
N ILE A 29 -7.95 12.61 1.52
CA ILE A 29 -6.52 12.85 1.77
C ILE A 29 -6.34 14.04 2.74
N ILE A 30 -7.02 15.16 2.48
CA ILE A 30 -6.97 16.34 3.37
C ILE A 30 -7.47 15.98 4.77
N GLY A 31 -8.59 15.25 4.87
CA GLY A 31 -9.13 14.77 6.14
C GLY A 31 -8.14 13.89 6.90
N SER A 32 -7.46 12.97 6.20
CA SER A 32 -6.42 12.13 6.82
C SER A 32 -5.22 12.95 7.32
N ALA A 33 -4.81 13.99 6.60
CA ALA A 33 -3.73 14.87 7.01
C ALA A 33 -4.11 15.70 8.25
N ILE A 34 -5.32 16.25 8.28
CA ILE A 34 -5.84 17.01 9.44
C ILE A 34 -5.94 16.10 10.67
N LEU A 35 -6.42 14.86 10.50
CA LEU A 35 -6.51 13.89 11.59
C LEU A 35 -5.12 13.59 12.15
N LEU A 36 -4.13 13.35 11.28
CA LEU A 36 -2.76 13.06 11.71
C LEU A 36 -2.09 14.27 12.34
N LEU A 37 -2.36 15.48 11.85
CA LEU A 37 -1.91 16.72 12.49
C LEU A 37 -2.49 16.85 13.91
N SER A 38 -3.80 16.64 14.06
CA SER A 38 -4.45 16.65 15.38
C SER A 38 -3.85 15.61 16.32
N LEU A 39 -3.55 14.41 15.82
CA LEU A 39 -2.95 13.34 16.61
C LEU A 39 -1.51 13.68 16.98
N SER A 40 -0.74 14.26 16.06
CA SER A 40 0.63 14.72 16.32
C SER A 40 0.67 15.81 17.40
N ASN A 41 -0.28 16.75 17.40
CA ASN A 41 -0.36 17.80 18.40
C ASN A 41 -0.75 17.24 19.78
N MET A 42 -1.65 16.25 19.82
CA MET A 42 -2.05 15.56 21.08
C MET A 42 -0.88 14.78 21.70
N LEU A 43 -0.11 14.06 20.87
CA LEU A 43 1.04 13.27 21.32
C LEU A 43 2.24 14.16 21.68
N GLY A 44 2.50 15.22 20.92
CA GLY A 44 3.59 16.16 21.15
C GLY A 44 3.48 16.90 22.49
N ASN A 45 2.25 17.24 22.92
CA ASN A 45 1.99 17.87 24.22
C ASN A 45 2.27 16.95 25.43
N SER A 46 2.49 15.65 25.22
CA SER A 46 2.77 14.68 26.28
C SER A 46 4.26 14.36 26.46
N ALA A 47 5.13 14.84 25.57
CA ALA A 47 6.56 14.51 25.53
C ALA A 47 7.48 15.60 26.10
N GLU A 48 6.93 16.72 26.63
CA GLU A 48 7.74 17.81 27.18
C GLU A 48 8.42 17.50 28.52
N ASP A 49 8.00 16.45 29.24
CA ASP A 49 8.61 16.08 30.52
C ASP A 49 9.61 14.92 30.38
N GLY A 50 10.85 15.29 30.03
CA GLY A 50 12.04 14.53 30.40
C GLY A 50 12.53 13.51 29.39
N VAL A 51 13.48 13.95 28.55
CA VAL A 51 14.78 13.31 28.24
C VAL A 51 15.30 13.97 26.96
N THR A 52 16.18 14.95 27.12
CA THR A 52 16.96 15.59 26.05
C THR A 52 18.26 14.81 25.83
N THR A 53 18.20 13.50 25.60
CA THR A 53 19.39 12.79 25.11
C THR A 53 19.45 12.91 23.59
N SER A 54 20.53 13.52 23.12
CA SER A 54 20.91 13.65 21.70
C SER A 54 21.13 12.31 20.99
N GLU A 55 20.95 11.17 21.68
CA GLU A 55 21.16 9.82 21.18
C GLU A 55 19.80 9.13 21.16
N ASN A 56 19.30 8.82 19.96
CA ASN A 56 18.06 8.06 19.72
C ASN A 56 18.41 6.74 19.04
N GLY A 57 18.89 5.77 19.81
CA GLY A 57 19.30 4.45 19.33
C GLY A 57 18.63 3.32 20.11
N VAL A 58 19.21 2.13 20.02
CA VAL A 58 18.76 0.96 20.79
C VAL A 58 18.89 1.26 22.29
N ILE A 59 17.86 0.92 23.05
CA ILE A 59 17.88 0.98 24.51
C ILE A 59 18.58 -0.28 25.01
N VAL A 60 19.64 -0.10 25.80
CA VAL A 60 20.30 -1.19 26.53
C VAL A 60 20.18 -0.96 28.03
N TYR A 61 19.99 -2.05 28.74
CA TYR A 61 19.90 -2.07 30.19
C TYR A 61 21.26 -2.45 30.76
N GLN A 62 21.83 -1.61 31.61
CA GLN A 62 23.15 -1.85 32.20
C GLN A 62 23.04 -2.03 33.72
N SER A 63 23.81 -2.98 34.24
CA SER A 63 24.08 -3.14 35.68
C SER A 63 25.11 -2.12 36.16
N SER A 64 25.28 -1.99 37.47
CA SER A 64 26.19 -1.02 38.12
C SER A 64 27.66 -1.21 37.72
N ASP A 65 28.00 -2.39 37.22
CA ASP A 65 29.30 -2.79 36.71
C ASP A 65 29.50 -2.48 35.21
N GLY A 66 28.48 -1.95 34.53
CA GLY A 66 28.50 -1.64 33.09
C GLY A 66 28.20 -2.83 32.17
N SER A 67 27.84 -4.01 32.71
CA SER A 67 27.43 -5.17 31.91
C SER A 67 26.00 -5.01 31.38
N THR A 68 25.78 -5.40 30.12
CA THR A 68 24.45 -5.36 29.48
C THR A 68 23.61 -6.55 29.96
N ILE A 69 22.41 -6.27 30.47
CA ILE A 69 21.42 -7.27 30.89
C ILE A 69 20.23 -7.29 29.92
N SER A 70 19.48 -8.40 29.88
CA SER A 70 18.29 -8.49 29.01
C SER A 70 17.14 -7.61 29.53
N GLU A 71 16.24 -7.20 28.64
CA GLU A 71 15.03 -6.45 29.00
C GLU A 71 14.18 -7.22 30.02
N GLU A 72 13.99 -8.53 29.82
CA GLU A 72 13.25 -9.38 30.76
C GLU A 72 13.89 -9.39 32.16
N GLN A 73 15.23 -9.44 32.24
CA GLN A 73 15.94 -9.35 33.50
C GLN A 73 15.74 -7.98 34.14
N TYR A 74 15.83 -6.90 33.38
CA TYR A 74 15.58 -5.55 33.88
C TYR A 74 14.16 -5.37 34.41
N GLN A 75 13.14 -5.82 33.65
CA GLN A 75 11.73 -5.74 34.06
C GLN A 75 11.43 -6.61 35.29
N SER A 76 12.09 -7.77 35.43
CA SER A 76 11.95 -8.59 36.65
C SER A 76 12.58 -7.95 37.90
N LEU A 77 13.50 -7.00 37.71
CA LEU A 77 14.22 -6.31 38.77
C LEU A 77 13.63 -4.92 39.08
N SER A 78 12.73 -4.40 38.22
CA SER A 78 12.19 -3.04 38.32
C SER A 78 11.23 -2.82 39.49
N ASP A 79 10.64 -3.88 40.04
CA ASP A 79 9.83 -3.82 41.27
C ASP A 79 10.67 -3.43 42.51
N SER A 80 11.99 -3.69 42.46
CA SER A 80 12.94 -3.10 43.39
C SER A 80 13.54 -1.84 42.78
N LYS A 81 13.19 -0.65 43.28
CA LYS A 81 13.82 0.63 42.88
C LYS A 81 15.30 0.66 43.26
N SER A 82 16.13 -0.14 42.62
CA SER A 82 17.56 -0.14 42.83
C SER A 82 18.18 0.82 41.84
N SER A 83 18.78 1.89 42.36
CA SER A 83 19.69 2.82 41.69
C SER A 83 20.89 2.16 40.99
N ALA A 84 20.97 0.82 41.04
CA ALA A 84 22.01 -0.02 40.49
C ALA A 84 21.87 -0.29 38.97
N TYR A 85 20.70 -0.10 38.37
CA TYR A 85 20.48 -0.38 36.95
C TYR A 85 20.03 0.88 36.22
N LYS A 86 20.54 1.09 35.01
CA LYS A 86 20.24 2.27 34.20
C LYS A 86 19.87 1.88 32.78
N GLU A 87 18.83 2.52 32.28
CA GLU A 87 18.53 2.59 30.86
C GLU A 87 19.53 3.53 30.20
N LYS A 88 20.20 3.06 29.15
CA LYS A 88 21.06 3.88 28.30
C LYS A 88 20.58 3.78 26.88
N ILE A 89 20.25 4.93 26.30
CA ILE A 89 19.98 5.04 24.87
C ILE A 89 21.34 5.15 24.16
N LEU A 90 21.59 4.27 23.19
CA LEU A 90 22.86 4.24 22.46
C LEU A 90 22.87 5.28 21.32
N SER A 91 24.06 5.70 20.90
CA SER A 91 24.23 6.37 19.62
C SER A 91 23.87 5.41 18.45
N PRO A 92 23.51 5.91 17.25
CA PRO A 92 23.26 5.03 16.10
C PRO A 92 24.44 4.11 15.75
N LYS A 93 25.69 4.58 15.93
CA LYS A 93 26.89 3.76 15.69
C LYS A 93 27.05 2.64 16.71
N ASP A 94 26.79 2.92 17.98
CA ASP A 94 26.86 1.91 19.05
C ASP A 94 25.70 0.92 18.93
N SER A 95 24.53 1.40 18.52
CA SER A 95 23.34 0.58 18.22
C SER A 95 23.64 -0.47 17.16
N VAL A 96 24.28 -0.08 16.05
CA VAL A 96 24.71 -1.03 15.00
C VAL A 96 25.65 -2.09 15.56
N THR A 97 26.60 -1.69 16.40
CA THR A 97 27.59 -2.60 16.98
C THR A 97 26.92 -3.63 17.88
N GLU A 98 25.96 -3.20 18.69
CA GLU A 98 25.22 -4.08 19.58
C GLU A 98 24.30 -5.04 18.82
N LEU A 99 23.53 -4.54 17.86
CA LEU A 99 22.64 -5.37 17.04
C LEU A 99 23.41 -6.42 16.22
N LYS A 100 24.62 -6.10 15.75
CA LYS A 100 25.50 -7.09 15.10
C LYS A 100 25.88 -8.23 16.03
N LYS A 101 26.15 -7.97 17.31
CA LYS A 101 26.40 -9.02 18.30
C LYS A 101 25.16 -9.88 18.52
N GLN A 102 23.99 -9.27 18.70
CA GLN A 102 22.73 -9.99 18.87
C GLN A 102 22.45 -10.90 17.66
N LYS A 103 22.66 -10.40 16.44
CA LYS A 103 22.50 -11.18 15.21
C LYS A 103 23.39 -12.42 15.17
N THR A 104 24.62 -12.34 15.69
CA THR A 104 25.52 -13.50 15.76
C THR A 104 25.12 -14.53 16.82
N ALA A 105 24.46 -14.09 17.90
CA ALA A 105 23.97 -14.97 18.97
C ALA A 105 22.70 -15.74 18.57
N VAL A 106 21.90 -15.20 17.66
CA VAL A 106 20.65 -15.79 17.20
C VAL A 106 20.90 -16.88 16.14
N SER A 107 20.17 -18.00 16.25
CA SER A 107 20.21 -19.10 15.27
C SER A 107 19.05 -19.08 14.27
N SER A 108 17.91 -18.49 14.62
CA SER A 108 16.73 -18.40 13.75
C SER A 108 16.99 -17.50 12.54
N LYS A 109 16.61 -17.97 11.34
CA LYS A 109 16.77 -17.20 10.10
C LYS A 109 15.88 -15.95 10.09
N GLU A 110 14.65 -16.06 10.57
CA GLU A 110 13.66 -14.98 10.57
C GLU A 110 14.09 -13.85 11.52
N GLU A 111 14.52 -14.19 12.73
CA GLU A 111 15.07 -13.21 13.69
C GLU A 111 16.34 -12.55 13.16
N ARG A 112 17.21 -13.28 12.44
CA ARG A 112 18.39 -12.69 11.77
C ARG A 112 18.03 -11.69 10.68
N GLU A 113 16.92 -11.90 9.96
CA GLU A 113 16.43 -10.96 8.94
C GLU A 113 15.84 -9.71 9.60
N THR A 114 15.07 -9.86 10.68
CA THR A 114 14.55 -8.73 11.48
C THR A 114 15.68 -7.89 12.07
N LEU A 115 16.67 -8.52 12.69
CA LEU A 115 17.85 -7.82 13.22
C LEU A 115 18.68 -7.17 12.10
N GLN A 116 18.73 -7.78 10.91
CA GLN A 116 19.41 -7.15 9.78
C GLN A 116 18.72 -5.85 9.36
N LYS A 117 17.38 -5.84 9.28
CA LYS A 117 16.63 -4.61 8.99
C LYS A 117 16.90 -3.55 10.06
N GLU A 118 16.90 -3.92 11.33
CA GLU A 118 17.20 -2.97 12.40
C GLU A 118 18.62 -2.40 12.30
N ILE A 119 19.61 -3.23 11.97
CA ILE A 119 20.98 -2.80 11.68
C ILE A 119 20.99 -1.81 10.51
N ASP A 120 20.32 -2.12 9.40
CA ASP A 120 20.28 -1.29 8.20
C ASP A 120 19.64 0.08 8.46
N TYR A 121 18.62 0.10 9.32
CA TYR A 121 17.98 1.33 9.79
C TYR A 121 18.97 2.23 10.54
N TYR A 122 19.60 1.74 11.61
CA TYR A 122 20.54 2.55 12.39
C TYR A 122 21.82 2.89 11.62
N GLN A 123 22.27 2.01 10.72
CA GLN A 123 23.39 2.28 9.84
C GLN A 123 23.11 3.50 8.94
N GLY A 124 21.91 3.62 8.37
CA GLY A 124 21.56 4.78 7.55
C GLY A 124 21.60 6.11 8.31
N TYR A 125 21.23 6.12 9.60
CA TYR A 125 21.38 7.28 10.47
C TYR A 125 22.84 7.55 10.86
N ALA A 126 23.58 6.49 11.20
CA ALA A 126 25.01 6.58 11.54
C ALA A 126 25.85 7.15 10.39
N ASP A 127 25.57 6.74 9.15
CA ASP A 127 26.25 7.19 7.94
C ASP A 127 25.90 8.65 7.62
N ALA A 128 24.66 9.07 7.88
CA ALA A 128 24.22 10.44 7.73
C ALA A 128 24.71 11.38 8.85
N GLY A 129 25.33 10.84 9.92
CA GLY A 129 25.71 11.61 11.10
C GLY A 129 24.51 12.22 11.83
N LYS A 130 23.32 11.61 11.69
CA LYS A 130 22.06 12.06 12.28
C LYS A 130 21.55 11.03 13.26
N THR A 131 20.65 11.44 14.14
CA THR A 131 19.89 10.52 14.98
C THR A 131 18.45 10.43 14.45
N PRO A 132 17.80 9.27 14.62
CA PRO A 132 16.36 9.14 14.44
C PRO A 132 15.61 10.27 15.15
N ASP A 133 14.59 10.82 14.49
CA ASP A 133 13.67 11.74 15.15
C ASP A 133 12.95 10.97 16.27
N VAL A 134 12.72 11.63 17.41
CA VAL A 134 11.98 11.05 18.54
C VAL A 134 10.60 10.59 18.01
N PRO A 135 10.04 9.45 18.45
CA PRO A 135 8.75 8.94 17.96
C PRO A 135 7.52 9.83 18.26
N SER A 136 7.71 11.11 18.58
CA SER A 136 6.72 12.01 19.17
C SER A 136 5.65 12.51 18.20
N GLY A 137 5.48 11.91 17.01
CA GLY A 137 4.32 12.19 16.17
C GLY A 137 4.36 11.66 14.74
N TYR A 138 3.20 11.72 14.09
CA TYR A 138 3.03 11.46 12.66
C TYR A 138 3.59 12.64 11.85
N GLY A 139 4.84 12.54 11.43
CA GLY A 139 5.54 13.55 10.63
C GLY A 139 5.23 13.49 9.13
N SER A 140 5.73 14.48 8.40
CA SER A 140 5.57 14.66 6.96
C SER A 140 6.03 13.44 6.14
N ALA A 141 7.13 12.79 6.54
CA ALA A 141 7.66 11.59 5.89
C ALA A 141 6.79 10.36 6.17
N SER A 142 6.37 10.14 7.42
CA SER A 142 5.45 9.04 7.78
C SER A 142 4.12 9.10 7.00
N PHE A 143 3.58 10.31 6.80
CA PHE A 143 2.39 10.54 5.98
C PHE A 143 2.63 10.18 4.52
N PHE A 144 3.76 10.64 3.96
CA PHE A 144 4.12 10.37 2.57
C PHE A 144 4.39 8.88 2.31
N SER A 145 5.04 8.18 3.24
CA SER A 145 5.23 6.73 3.13
C SER A 145 3.91 5.94 3.23
N ASN A 146 2.89 6.48 3.89
CA ASN A 146 1.56 5.85 3.97
C ASN A 146 0.71 6.09 2.69
N LEU A 147 1.34 6.52 1.60
CA LEU A 147 0.69 6.57 0.29
C LEU A 147 0.12 5.21 -0.13
N GLY A 148 0.74 4.09 0.28
CA GLY A 148 0.21 2.75 0.07
C GLY A 148 -1.15 2.54 0.72
N GLY A 149 -1.32 2.91 2.00
CA GLY A 149 -2.60 2.83 2.69
C GLY A 149 -3.65 3.76 2.09
N MET A 150 -3.27 5.00 1.75
CA MET A 150 -4.16 5.96 1.11
C MET A 150 -4.54 5.55 -0.31
N SER A 151 -3.70 4.80 -1.02
CA SER A 151 -4.02 4.31 -2.37
C SER A 151 -5.23 3.39 -2.40
N PHE A 152 -5.62 2.80 -1.26
CA PHE A 152 -6.83 2.00 -1.15
C PHE A 152 -8.08 2.76 -1.62
N ILE A 153 -8.24 4.02 -1.21
CA ILE A 153 -9.40 4.81 -1.65
C ILE A 153 -9.33 5.08 -3.17
N ALA A 154 -8.15 5.34 -3.72
CA ALA A 154 -7.96 5.50 -5.17
C ALA A 154 -8.37 4.22 -5.92
N LEU A 155 -7.98 3.04 -5.42
CA LEU A 155 -8.37 1.75 -5.99
C LEU A 155 -9.89 1.54 -5.97
N VAL A 156 -10.55 1.85 -4.85
CA VAL A 156 -12.01 1.78 -4.73
C VAL A 156 -12.69 2.66 -5.80
N LEU A 157 -12.24 3.90 -5.96
CA LEU A 157 -12.81 4.84 -6.92
C LEU A 157 -12.62 4.36 -8.37
N VAL A 158 -11.47 3.77 -8.69
CA VAL A 158 -11.21 3.19 -10.03
C VAL A 158 -12.08 1.96 -10.28
N VAL A 159 -12.32 1.11 -9.28
CA VAL A 159 -13.25 -0.04 -9.38
C VAL A 159 -14.68 0.42 -9.64
N ILE A 160 -15.13 1.48 -8.96
CA ILE A 160 -16.44 2.08 -9.20
C ILE A 160 -16.53 2.57 -10.65
N MET A 161 -15.50 3.27 -11.13
CA MET A 161 -15.47 3.78 -12.50
C MET A 161 -15.40 2.70 -13.57
N SER A 162 -14.58 1.67 -13.37
CA SER A 162 -14.49 0.54 -14.30
C SER A 162 -15.85 -0.15 -14.46
N SER A 163 -16.52 -0.40 -13.33
CA SER A 163 -17.86 -0.99 -13.31
C SER A 163 -18.88 -0.15 -14.07
N MET A 164 -18.85 1.17 -13.83
CA MET A 164 -19.72 2.16 -14.47
C MET A 164 -19.54 2.20 -15.99
N MET A 165 -18.30 2.26 -16.49
CA MET A 165 -18.02 2.43 -17.92
C MET A 165 -18.55 1.28 -18.79
N VAL A 166 -18.62 0.06 -18.25
CA VAL A 166 -19.11 -1.12 -18.97
C VAL A 166 -20.62 -1.32 -18.77
N ALA A 167 -21.11 -1.20 -17.54
CA ALA A 167 -22.51 -1.51 -17.24
C ALA A 167 -23.48 -0.55 -17.95
N MET A 168 -23.09 0.73 -18.08
CA MET A 168 -23.93 1.74 -18.74
C MET A 168 -24.19 1.50 -20.23
N GLU A 169 -23.40 0.67 -20.92
CA GLU A 169 -23.72 0.30 -22.30
C GLU A 169 -24.90 -0.65 -22.41
N PHE A 170 -25.03 -1.52 -21.42
CA PHE A 170 -26.11 -2.49 -21.35
C PHE A 170 -27.37 -1.86 -20.77
N SER A 171 -27.25 -1.11 -19.68
CA SER A 171 -28.40 -0.47 -19.03
C SER A 171 -28.93 0.76 -19.78
N GLY A 172 -28.04 1.50 -20.47
CA GLY A 172 -28.40 2.69 -21.24
C GLY A 172 -28.87 2.42 -22.66
N GLY A 173 -28.90 1.16 -23.11
CA GLY A 173 -29.30 0.77 -24.47
C GLY A 173 -28.36 1.23 -25.60
N THR A 174 -27.26 1.94 -25.29
CA THR A 174 -26.29 2.46 -26.26
C THR A 174 -25.53 1.37 -26.99
N ILE A 175 -25.55 0.14 -26.50
CA ILE A 175 -25.05 -1.04 -27.22
C ILE A 175 -25.69 -1.21 -28.60
N LYS A 176 -26.95 -0.74 -28.78
CA LYS A 176 -27.66 -0.73 -30.07
C LYS A 176 -27.05 0.29 -31.04
N LEU A 177 -26.56 1.43 -30.52
CA LEU A 177 -25.86 2.45 -31.31
C LEU A 177 -24.43 2.04 -31.68
N LEU A 178 -23.87 1.01 -31.05
CA LEU A 178 -22.57 0.46 -31.48
C LEU A 178 -22.67 -0.30 -32.80
N LEU A 179 -23.86 -0.78 -33.18
CA LEU A 179 -24.09 -1.51 -34.44
C LEU A 179 -24.04 -0.61 -35.68
N THR A 180 -24.18 0.71 -35.53
CA THR A 180 -24.12 1.67 -36.63
C THR A 180 -22.76 2.33 -36.80
N ARG A 181 -21.79 2.00 -35.93
CA ARG A 181 -20.43 2.57 -35.97
C ARG A 181 -19.45 1.64 -36.69
N PRO A 182 -18.42 2.17 -37.38
CA PRO A 182 -17.45 1.38 -38.14
C PRO A 182 -16.40 0.65 -37.26
N TYR A 183 -16.63 0.55 -35.95
CA TYR A 183 -15.68 -0.03 -34.99
C TYR A 183 -16.19 -1.37 -34.46
N SER A 184 -15.29 -2.34 -34.30
CA SER A 184 -15.67 -3.64 -33.75
C SER A 184 -15.98 -3.56 -32.26
N ARG A 185 -16.84 -4.46 -31.77
CA ARG A 185 -17.20 -4.55 -30.34
C ARG A 185 -15.98 -4.68 -29.43
N SER A 186 -14.97 -5.45 -29.84
CA SER A 186 -13.71 -5.61 -29.11
C SER A 186 -12.87 -4.33 -29.10
N GLN A 187 -12.86 -3.55 -30.18
CA GLN A 187 -12.17 -2.25 -30.21
C GLN A 187 -12.80 -1.25 -29.24
N ILE A 188 -14.14 -1.25 -29.15
CA ILE A 188 -14.89 -0.42 -28.20
C ILE A 188 -14.55 -0.83 -26.77
N LEU A 189 -14.62 -2.13 -26.46
CA LEU A 189 -14.29 -2.67 -25.15
C LEU A 189 -12.85 -2.32 -24.73
N LEU A 190 -11.89 -2.49 -25.64
CA LEU A 190 -10.48 -2.16 -25.40
C LEU A 190 -10.27 -0.65 -25.17
N SER A 191 -10.93 0.21 -25.95
CA SER A 191 -10.80 1.66 -25.74
C SER A 191 -11.29 2.10 -24.36
N LYS A 192 -12.33 1.44 -23.83
CA LYS A 192 -12.84 1.70 -22.49
C LYS A 192 -11.87 1.24 -21.43
N LEU A 193 -11.32 0.03 -21.57
CA LEU A 193 -10.28 -0.46 -20.66
C LEU A 193 -9.11 0.53 -20.60
N ILE A 194 -8.62 1.00 -21.76
CA ILE A 194 -7.54 1.99 -21.83
C ILE A 194 -7.94 3.29 -21.12
N VAL A 195 -9.14 3.82 -21.38
CA VAL A 195 -9.63 5.05 -20.75
C VAL A 195 -9.78 4.90 -19.23
N THR A 196 -10.26 3.74 -18.75
CA THR A 196 -10.32 3.42 -17.32
C THR A 196 -8.93 3.40 -16.69
N LEU A 197 -7.94 2.79 -17.35
CA LEU A 197 -6.56 2.76 -16.85
C LEU A 197 -5.92 4.15 -16.84
N LEU A 198 -6.16 4.97 -17.87
CA LEU A 198 -5.72 6.37 -17.92
C LEU A 198 -6.37 7.20 -16.81
N TYR A 199 -7.65 6.99 -16.53
CA TYR A 199 -8.34 7.64 -15.42
C TYR A 199 -7.74 7.24 -14.08
N GLY A 200 -7.40 5.95 -13.94
CA GLY A 200 -6.68 5.44 -12.78
C GLY A 200 -5.30 6.09 -12.61
N LEU A 201 -4.54 6.26 -13.69
CA LEU A 201 -3.26 7.00 -13.66
C LEU A 201 -3.44 8.44 -13.19
N VAL A 202 -4.44 9.15 -13.71
CA VAL A 202 -4.77 10.51 -13.24
C VAL A 202 -5.14 10.52 -11.75
N THR A 203 -5.88 9.51 -11.29
CA THR A 203 -6.27 9.35 -9.88
C THR A 203 -5.02 9.15 -8.99
N LEU A 204 -4.05 8.36 -9.42
CA LEU A 204 -2.78 8.19 -8.70
C LEU A 204 -1.93 9.46 -8.71
N ILE A 205 -1.90 10.20 -9.82
CA ILE A 205 -1.19 11.50 -9.88
C ILE A 205 -1.83 12.48 -8.89
N ILE A 206 -3.16 12.57 -8.84
CA ILE A 206 -3.88 13.42 -7.88
C ILE A 206 -3.56 12.99 -6.45
N LEU A 207 -3.56 11.68 -6.15
CA LEU A 207 -3.15 11.15 -4.85
C LEU A 207 -1.76 11.66 -4.45
N ILE A 208 -0.76 11.51 -5.33
CA ILE A 208 0.63 11.93 -5.06
C ILE A 208 0.70 13.43 -4.82
N VAL A 209 0.11 14.23 -5.71
CA VAL A 209 0.18 15.70 -5.64
C VAL A 209 -0.50 16.21 -4.38
N VAL A 210 -1.71 15.73 -4.08
CA VAL A 210 -2.47 16.19 -2.91
C VAL A 210 -1.79 15.72 -1.62
N SER A 211 -1.32 14.47 -1.56
CA SER A 211 -0.58 14.00 -0.38
C SER A 211 0.73 14.75 -0.17
N TYR A 212 1.46 15.09 -1.24
CA TYR A 212 2.65 15.92 -1.14
C TYR A 212 2.32 17.32 -0.61
N LEU A 213 1.25 17.96 -1.10
CA LEU A 213 0.81 19.27 -0.61
C LEU A 213 0.37 19.21 0.86
N CYS A 214 -0.37 18.17 1.26
CA CYS A 214 -0.79 17.95 2.64
C CYS A 214 0.38 17.66 3.59
N SER A 215 1.48 17.10 3.08
CA SER A 215 2.70 16.83 3.86
C SER A 215 3.29 18.11 4.49
N PHE A 216 3.12 19.28 3.85
CA PHE A 216 3.54 20.57 4.40
C PHE A 216 2.75 21.03 5.64
N MET A 217 1.57 20.44 5.88
CA MET A 217 0.78 20.76 7.07
C MET A 217 1.28 20.02 8.32
N LEU A 218 2.14 19.00 8.15
CA LEU A 218 2.61 18.13 9.21
C LEU A 218 4.01 18.52 9.70
N PRO A 219 4.39 18.12 10.94
CA PRO A 219 5.75 18.31 11.44
C PRO A 219 6.79 17.76 10.47
N HIS A 220 7.85 18.53 10.23
CA HIS A 220 8.88 18.15 9.28
C HIS A 220 9.63 16.89 9.75
N GLN A 221 9.72 15.91 8.85
CA GLN A 221 10.50 14.69 9.00
C GLN A 221 11.24 14.42 7.69
N SER A 222 12.47 13.93 7.77
CA SER A 222 13.27 13.66 6.57
C SER A 222 12.68 12.53 5.75
N ALA A 223 12.36 12.79 4.48
CA ALA A 223 11.81 11.77 3.57
C ALA A 223 12.84 10.78 3.03
N PHE A 224 14.14 11.09 3.17
CA PHE A 224 15.26 10.32 2.60
C PHE A 224 16.04 9.50 3.62
N LEU A 225 15.74 9.64 4.91
CA LEU A 225 16.32 8.80 5.95
C LEU A 225 15.46 7.55 6.15
N PRO A 226 16.04 6.46 6.68
CA PRO A 226 15.30 5.24 7.00
C PRO A 226 14.06 5.54 7.85
N MET A 227 12.91 4.99 7.47
CA MET A 227 11.63 5.35 8.10
C MET A 227 11.39 4.64 9.42
N ALA A 228 11.64 3.33 9.46
CA ALA A 228 11.44 2.51 10.64
C ALA A 228 12.37 1.29 10.66
N THR A 229 12.60 0.74 11.85
CA THR A 229 13.43 -0.45 12.06
C THR A 229 12.97 -1.65 11.24
N TYR A 230 11.65 -1.88 11.13
CA TYR A 230 11.07 -3.00 10.36
C TYR A 230 11.16 -2.82 8.83
N THR A 231 11.43 -1.61 8.35
CA THR A 231 11.61 -1.32 6.91
C THR A 231 13.08 -1.38 6.48
N GLY A 232 14.00 -1.50 7.44
CA GLY A 232 15.43 -1.45 7.17
C GLY A 232 15.89 -0.10 6.66
N SER A 233 16.77 -0.11 5.65
CA SER A 233 17.31 1.11 5.03
C SER A 233 16.30 1.89 4.17
N LEU A 234 15.06 1.42 4.05
CA LEU A 234 14.08 2.04 3.17
C LEU A 234 13.65 3.41 3.71
N SER A 235 13.80 4.42 2.85
CA SER A 235 13.33 5.76 3.15
C SER A 235 11.83 5.89 2.91
N ALA A 236 11.22 6.95 3.46
CA ALA A 236 9.82 7.24 3.20
C ALA A 236 9.54 7.46 1.70
N PHE A 237 10.49 8.05 0.98
CA PHE A 237 10.40 8.23 -0.47
C PHE A 237 10.42 6.89 -1.23
N ASP A 238 11.30 5.96 -0.85
CA ASP A 238 11.37 4.63 -1.47
C ASP A 238 10.06 3.86 -1.28
N ILE A 239 9.52 3.90 -0.05
CA ILE A 239 8.29 3.20 0.31
C ILE A 239 7.12 3.80 -0.46
N ALA A 240 7.01 5.14 -0.51
CA ALA A 240 5.99 5.84 -1.29
C ALA A 240 6.04 5.44 -2.78
N LEU A 241 7.22 5.44 -3.39
CA LEU A 241 7.39 5.10 -4.81
C LEU A 241 7.02 3.64 -5.09
N ARG A 242 7.47 2.71 -4.24
CA ARG A 242 7.09 1.29 -4.32
C ARG A 242 5.59 1.11 -4.15
N SER A 243 4.99 1.78 -3.18
CA SER A 243 3.54 1.77 -2.96
C SER A 243 2.78 2.22 -4.21
N ILE A 244 3.13 3.36 -4.80
CA ILE A 244 2.46 3.87 -6.01
C ILE A 244 2.56 2.86 -7.17
N ALA A 245 3.74 2.28 -7.38
CA ALA A 245 3.95 1.29 -8.44
C ALA A 245 3.09 0.03 -8.19
N ILE A 246 3.04 -0.46 -6.96
CA ILE A 246 2.20 -1.59 -6.57
C ILE A 246 0.71 -1.26 -6.72
N SER A 247 0.28 -0.08 -6.30
CA SER A 247 -1.10 0.38 -6.45
C SER A 247 -1.50 0.46 -7.92
N PHE A 248 -0.59 0.86 -8.82
CA PHE A 248 -0.87 0.85 -10.26
C PHE A 248 -1.08 -0.58 -10.79
N VAL A 249 -0.28 -1.55 -10.35
CA VAL A 249 -0.46 -2.97 -10.71
C VAL A 249 -1.82 -3.48 -10.19
N LEU A 250 -2.11 -3.27 -8.91
CA LEU A 250 -3.38 -3.66 -8.30
C LEU A 250 -4.57 -2.99 -8.97
N MET A 251 -4.42 -1.74 -9.38
CA MET A 251 -5.45 -1.01 -10.12
C MET A 251 -5.78 -1.69 -11.44
N ILE A 252 -4.79 -2.16 -12.20
CA ILE A 252 -5.02 -2.93 -13.44
C ILE A 252 -5.79 -4.21 -13.12
N VAL A 253 -5.40 -4.94 -12.07
CA VAL A 253 -6.04 -6.20 -11.65
C VAL A 253 -7.50 -5.97 -11.26
N TYR A 254 -7.77 -5.06 -10.33
CA TYR A 254 -9.12 -4.79 -9.85
C TYR A 254 -10.01 -4.13 -10.91
N ALA A 255 -9.46 -3.25 -11.75
CA ALA A 255 -10.19 -2.69 -12.88
C ALA A 255 -10.60 -3.80 -13.86
N SER A 256 -9.70 -4.73 -14.19
CA SER A 256 -9.96 -5.87 -15.08
C SER A 256 -11.00 -6.82 -14.50
N LEU A 257 -10.95 -7.09 -13.20
CA LEU A 257 -11.93 -7.92 -12.50
C LEU A 257 -13.32 -7.29 -12.50
N SER A 258 -13.40 -6.01 -12.13
CA SER A 258 -14.64 -5.23 -12.19
C SER A 258 -15.21 -5.18 -13.61
N PHE A 259 -14.34 -4.99 -14.60
CA PHE A 259 -14.70 -4.97 -16.01
C PHE A 259 -15.28 -6.31 -16.47
N PHE A 260 -14.65 -7.41 -16.08
CA PHE A 260 -15.13 -8.77 -16.33
C PHE A 260 -16.52 -8.97 -15.74
N PHE A 261 -16.73 -8.71 -14.45
CA PHE A 261 -18.04 -8.89 -13.82
C PHE A 261 -19.11 -7.98 -14.40
N SER A 262 -18.76 -6.74 -14.74
CA SER A 262 -19.67 -5.81 -15.42
C SER A 262 -20.10 -6.33 -16.80
N SER A 263 -19.16 -6.92 -17.57
CA SER A 263 -19.45 -7.53 -18.87
C SER A 263 -20.30 -8.80 -18.79
N VAL A 264 -20.14 -9.59 -17.73
CA VAL A 264 -20.87 -10.85 -17.52
C VAL A 264 -22.28 -10.60 -16.99
N ILE A 265 -22.39 -9.83 -15.90
CA ILE A 265 -23.62 -9.72 -15.12
C ILE A 265 -24.59 -8.67 -15.69
N ARG A 266 -24.11 -7.66 -16.44
CA ARG A 266 -24.92 -6.51 -16.89
C ARG A 266 -25.55 -5.69 -15.75
N SER A 267 -25.02 -5.78 -14.54
CA SER A 267 -25.45 -4.98 -13.39
C SER A 267 -24.27 -4.15 -12.89
N GLN A 268 -24.45 -2.83 -12.89
CA GLN A 268 -23.46 -1.91 -12.33
C GLN A 268 -23.28 -2.16 -10.83
N ALA A 269 -24.39 -2.30 -10.09
CA ALA A 269 -24.36 -2.50 -8.65
C ALA A 269 -23.64 -3.80 -8.26
N LEU A 270 -23.92 -4.91 -8.96
CA LEU A 270 -23.28 -6.19 -8.67
C LEU A 270 -21.79 -6.18 -9.06
N ALA A 271 -21.42 -5.55 -10.17
CA ALA A 271 -20.02 -5.43 -10.57
C ALA A 271 -19.20 -4.62 -9.57
N ILE A 272 -19.76 -3.51 -9.06
CA ILE A 272 -19.15 -2.72 -7.99
C ILE A 272 -19.03 -3.58 -6.73
N GLY A 273 -20.13 -4.23 -6.31
CA GLY A 273 -20.17 -5.05 -5.10
C GLY A 273 -19.16 -6.19 -5.10
N VAL A 274 -19.02 -6.91 -6.22
CA VAL A 274 -18.03 -8.00 -6.34
C VAL A 274 -16.61 -7.46 -6.38
N GLY A 275 -16.35 -6.39 -7.14
CA GLY A 275 -15.02 -5.77 -7.19
C GLY A 275 -14.53 -5.32 -5.81
N LEU A 276 -15.38 -4.60 -5.08
CA LEU A 276 -15.09 -4.18 -3.71
C LEU A 276 -15.03 -5.36 -2.74
N GLY A 277 -15.94 -6.33 -2.86
CA GLY A 277 -15.95 -7.54 -2.05
C GLY A 277 -14.65 -8.31 -2.13
N VAL A 278 -14.05 -8.44 -3.33
CA VAL A 278 -12.75 -9.07 -3.51
C VAL A 278 -11.62 -8.24 -2.89
N MET A 279 -11.66 -6.91 -3.01
CA MET A 279 -10.68 -6.03 -2.35
C MET A 279 -10.68 -6.22 -0.82
N PHE A 280 -11.85 -6.19 -0.18
CA PHE A 280 -11.95 -6.39 1.27
C PHE A 280 -11.62 -7.83 1.68
N ALA A 281 -12.10 -8.81 0.93
CA ALA A 281 -11.81 -10.22 1.20
C ALA A 281 -10.30 -10.52 1.14
N SER A 282 -9.54 -9.87 0.26
CA SER A 282 -8.08 -10.09 0.20
C SER A 282 -7.34 -9.76 1.50
N ASN A 283 -7.79 -8.72 2.22
CA ASN A 283 -7.23 -8.34 3.51
C ASN A 283 -7.66 -9.32 4.62
N ILE A 284 -8.95 -9.70 4.66
CA ILE A 284 -9.48 -10.64 5.65
C ILE A 284 -8.86 -12.04 5.49
N LEU A 285 -8.73 -12.50 4.24
CA LEU A 285 -8.21 -13.82 3.93
C LEU A 285 -6.68 -13.90 4.13
N GLY A 286 -5.95 -12.79 4.18
CA GLY A 286 -4.49 -12.79 4.32
C GLY A 286 -4.00 -13.61 5.52
N GLY A 287 -4.59 -13.39 6.71
CA GLY A 287 -4.24 -14.14 7.91
C GLY A 287 -4.60 -15.63 7.84
N ILE A 288 -5.74 -15.96 7.23
CA ILE A 288 -6.17 -17.36 7.03
C ILE A 288 -5.26 -18.06 6.03
N LEU A 289 -4.88 -17.38 4.94
CA LEU A 289 -4.01 -17.90 3.90
C LEU A 289 -2.61 -18.16 4.43
N GLN A 290 -2.07 -17.31 5.33
CA GLN A 290 -0.77 -17.56 5.95
C GLN A 290 -0.73 -18.90 6.69
N ILE A 291 -1.76 -19.22 7.47
CA ILE A 291 -1.88 -20.51 8.18
C ILE A 291 -2.05 -21.66 7.18
N ALA A 292 -2.87 -21.46 6.15
CA ALA A 292 -3.18 -22.47 5.15
C ALA A 292 -1.95 -22.84 4.29
N ILE A 293 -1.09 -21.87 3.97
CA ILE A 293 0.15 -22.06 3.21
C ILE A 293 1.13 -22.97 3.96
N GLY A 294 1.19 -22.87 5.30
CA GLY A 294 2.01 -23.78 6.11
C GLY A 294 1.58 -25.24 6.02
N LYS A 295 0.31 -25.52 5.65
CA LYS A 295 -0.20 -26.88 5.43
C LYS A 295 -0.13 -27.30 3.97
N TYR A 296 -0.35 -26.37 3.04
CA TYR A 296 -0.45 -26.65 1.62
C TYR A 296 0.28 -25.58 0.79
N GLU A 297 1.46 -25.91 0.30
CA GLU A 297 2.30 -24.94 -0.39
C GLU A 297 1.66 -24.31 -1.63
N TRP A 298 0.80 -25.03 -2.35
CA TRP A 298 0.17 -24.53 -3.56
C TRP A 298 -0.75 -23.31 -3.30
N ILE A 299 -1.23 -23.14 -2.05
CA ILE A 299 -2.10 -22.03 -1.65
C ILE A 299 -1.40 -20.68 -1.83
N LYS A 300 -0.06 -20.64 -1.81
CA LYS A 300 0.69 -19.39 -2.03
C LYS A 300 0.37 -18.76 -3.40
N TRP A 301 -0.02 -19.57 -4.40
CA TRP A 301 -0.37 -19.10 -5.74
C TRP A 301 -1.83 -18.67 -5.91
N VAL A 302 -2.66 -18.83 -4.88
CA VAL A 302 -4.07 -18.42 -4.92
C VAL A 302 -4.15 -16.90 -5.13
N PHE A 303 -5.04 -16.49 -6.02
CA PHE A 303 -5.25 -15.08 -6.40
C PHE A 303 -5.29 -14.13 -5.20
N PHE A 304 -6.03 -14.47 -4.14
CA PHE A 304 -6.14 -13.65 -2.93
C PHE A 304 -4.81 -13.48 -2.18
N ASN A 305 -3.92 -14.47 -2.19
CA ASN A 305 -2.58 -14.31 -1.61
C ASN A 305 -1.74 -13.33 -2.43
N LEU A 306 -1.80 -13.44 -3.76
CA LEU A 306 -1.05 -12.57 -4.68
C LEU A 306 -1.52 -11.11 -4.63
N LEU A 307 -2.79 -10.85 -4.30
CA LEU A 307 -3.30 -9.49 -4.07
C LEU A 307 -2.63 -8.77 -2.89
N ASN A 308 -2.03 -9.52 -1.96
CA ASN A 308 -1.26 -8.97 -0.85
C ASN A 308 0.17 -8.54 -1.25
N ILE A 309 0.40 -8.20 -2.51
CA ILE A 309 1.71 -7.70 -3.00
C ILE A 309 2.16 -6.40 -2.31
N ASN A 310 1.28 -5.70 -1.58
CA ASN A 310 1.62 -4.51 -0.80
C ASN A 310 2.69 -4.75 0.29
N TYR A 311 2.89 -5.98 0.77
CA TYR A 311 3.98 -6.31 1.70
C TYR A 311 5.35 -5.88 1.14
N TYR A 312 5.52 -5.93 -0.19
CA TYR A 312 6.75 -5.49 -0.84
C TYR A 312 7.04 -4.00 -0.73
N ALA A 313 6.01 -3.18 -0.50
CA ALA A 313 6.19 -1.74 -0.34
C ALA A 313 7.09 -1.42 0.87
N ILE A 314 6.96 -2.19 1.95
CA ILE A 314 7.70 -2.04 3.21
C ILE A 314 8.90 -2.99 3.32
N GLY A 315 9.24 -3.71 2.24
CA GLY A 315 10.38 -4.63 2.21
C GLY A 315 10.08 -6.04 2.75
N ASP A 316 8.81 -6.39 2.93
CA ASP A 316 8.38 -7.72 3.34
C ASP A 316 8.05 -8.62 2.15
N LYS A 317 8.10 -9.93 2.39
CA LYS A 317 7.63 -10.94 1.43
C LYS A 317 6.15 -11.24 1.64
N ILE A 318 5.49 -11.63 0.57
CA ILE A 318 4.12 -12.16 0.63
C ILE A 318 4.14 -13.50 1.37
N PRO A 319 3.09 -13.86 2.14
CA PRO A 319 2.95 -15.17 2.76
C PRO A 319 3.28 -16.32 1.78
N GLY A 320 4.06 -17.29 2.26
CA GLY A 320 4.63 -18.35 1.43
C GLY A 320 5.98 -18.00 0.80
N ASN A 321 6.65 -16.93 1.25
CA ASN A 321 7.97 -16.50 0.82
C ASN A 321 8.07 -16.27 -0.70
N LEU A 322 6.97 -15.83 -1.32
CA LEU A 322 6.91 -15.54 -2.75
C LEU A 322 7.60 -14.23 -3.05
N ASP A 323 8.57 -14.24 -3.96
CA ASP A 323 9.29 -13.05 -4.44
C ASP A 323 8.38 -12.10 -5.24
N PHE A 324 8.76 -10.81 -5.31
CA PHE A 324 7.98 -9.77 -5.99
C PHE A 324 7.62 -10.14 -7.44
N TRP A 325 8.59 -10.62 -8.22
CA TRP A 325 8.38 -10.99 -9.62
C TRP A 325 7.44 -12.20 -9.78
N GLN A 326 7.48 -13.15 -8.84
CA GLN A 326 6.58 -14.30 -8.86
C GLN A 326 5.13 -13.85 -8.66
N ALA A 327 4.90 -12.94 -7.72
CA ALA A 327 3.58 -12.36 -7.50
C ALA A 327 3.11 -11.51 -8.68
N LEU A 328 4.00 -10.69 -9.25
CA LEU A 328 3.69 -9.84 -10.41
C LEU A 328 3.29 -10.69 -11.63
N VAL A 329 4.07 -11.73 -11.95
CA VAL A 329 3.76 -12.64 -13.07
C VAL A 329 2.47 -13.40 -12.82
N GLY A 330 2.24 -13.89 -11.59
CA GLY A 330 0.99 -14.54 -11.22
C GLY A 330 -0.22 -13.62 -11.42
N LEU A 331 -0.17 -12.38 -10.93
CA LEU A 331 -1.22 -11.37 -11.13
C LEU A 331 -1.42 -11.05 -12.61
N ALA A 332 -0.35 -10.96 -13.40
CA ALA A 332 -0.44 -10.74 -14.84
C ALA A 332 -1.16 -11.89 -15.55
N ILE A 333 -0.84 -13.15 -15.22
CA ILE A 333 -1.51 -14.34 -15.76
C ILE A 333 -3.01 -14.30 -15.43
N TYR A 334 -3.37 -14.08 -14.16
CA TYR A 334 -4.78 -13.96 -13.76
C TYR A 334 -5.49 -12.84 -14.51
N THR A 335 -4.85 -11.68 -14.65
CA THR A 335 -5.41 -10.52 -15.37
C THR A 335 -5.66 -10.84 -16.84
N VAL A 336 -4.70 -11.47 -17.52
CA VAL A 336 -4.83 -11.86 -18.92
C VAL A 336 -5.97 -12.87 -19.11
N ILE A 337 -6.10 -13.84 -18.22
CA ILE A 337 -7.21 -14.81 -18.25
C ILE A 337 -8.55 -14.11 -18.07
N ILE A 338 -8.68 -13.24 -17.06
CA ILE A 338 -9.91 -12.49 -16.75
C ILE A 338 -10.31 -11.59 -17.93
N LEU A 339 -9.36 -10.84 -18.50
CA LEU A 339 -9.60 -10.00 -19.66
C LEU A 339 -9.96 -10.84 -20.88
N GLY A 340 -9.20 -11.90 -21.18
CA GLY A 340 -9.48 -12.80 -22.31
C GLY A 340 -10.90 -13.35 -22.26
N LEU A 341 -11.35 -13.78 -21.07
CA LEU A 341 -12.71 -14.24 -20.86
C LEU A 341 -13.74 -13.12 -21.02
N SER A 342 -13.46 -11.92 -20.50
CA SER A 342 -14.32 -10.74 -20.69
C SER A 342 -14.51 -10.40 -22.18
N PHE A 343 -13.43 -10.35 -22.95
CA PHE A 343 -13.47 -10.07 -24.39
C PHE A 343 -14.21 -11.15 -25.17
N TYR A 344 -14.00 -12.42 -24.82
CA TYR A 344 -14.69 -13.55 -25.44
C TYR A 344 -16.21 -13.48 -25.21
N ILE A 345 -16.64 -13.28 -23.96
CA ILE A 345 -18.06 -13.16 -23.60
C ILE A 345 -18.69 -11.95 -24.27
N PHE A 346 -18.00 -10.80 -24.30
CA PHE A 346 -18.51 -9.59 -24.95
C PHE A 346 -18.66 -9.75 -26.47
N LYS A 347 -17.76 -10.51 -27.11
CA LYS A 347 -17.83 -10.78 -28.56
C LYS A 347 -18.97 -11.73 -28.92
N LYS A 348 -19.12 -12.84 -28.19
CA LYS A 348 -20.10 -13.89 -28.51
C LYS A 348 -21.53 -13.58 -28.10
N ARG A 349 -21.76 -12.64 -27.18
CA ARG A 349 -23.12 -12.32 -26.76
C ARG A 349 -23.89 -11.59 -27.86
N ASP A 350 -25.04 -12.13 -28.19
CA ASP A 350 -26.03 -11.45 -29.02
C ASP A 350 -26.57 -10.21 -28.30
N VAL A 351 -26.65 -9.12 -29.07
CA VAL A 351 -27.39 -7.91 -28.72
C VAL A 351 -28.83 -8.13 -29.20
N ALA A 352 -29.45 -9.24 -28.78
CA ALA A 352 -30.80 -9.57 -29.20
C ALA A 352 -31.79 -8.62 -28.52
N LEU A 353 -32.68 -8.08 -29.35
CA LEU A 353 -33.76 -7.14 -29.06
C LEU A 353 -34.58 -7.60 -27.84
N THR A 354 -34.24 -7.05 -26.68
CA THR A 354 -35.20 -6.81 -25.60
C THR A 354 -35.10 -5.35 -25.20
#